data_AF-A0A392VFD0-F1
#
_entry.id   AF-A0A392VFD0-F1
#
_cell.length_a   1.000
_cell.length_b   1.000
_cell.length_c   1.000
_cell.angle_alpha   90.00
_cell.angle_beta   90.00
_cell.angle_gamma   90.00
#
_symmetry.space_group_name_H-M   'P 1'
#
loop_
_entity.id
_entity.type
_entity.pdbx_description
1 polymer ?
#
loop_
_entity_poly.entity_id
_entity_poly.type
_entity_poly.pdbx_seq_one_letter_code
_entity_poly.pdbx_strand_id
1 'polypeptide(L)' 'MSCYKLPEAICHEIEAMIAKFWWGSKNGERKVHWLSWDKMARAKGEGGMGFRGI' A
#
# COMPACT_ATOMS: atom_id res chain seq x y z
N MET A 1 15.87 -13.78 19.52
CA MET A 1 15.41 -12.81 18.49
C MET A 1 14.21 -12.10 19.09
N SER A 2 14.37 -10.84 19.49
CA SER A 2 13.24 -10.08 20.07
C SER A 2 12.43 -9.48 18.93
N CYS A 3 11.20 -9.97 18.73
CA CYS A 3 10.24 -9.36 17.81
C CYS A 3 9.34 -8.41 18.59
N TYR A 4 9.20 -7.18 18.10
CA TYR A 4 8.28 -6.18 18.62
C TYR A 4 7.18 -5.95 17.59
N LYS A 5 5.94 -5.81 18.07
CA LYS A 5 4.84 -5.37 17.20
C LYS A 5 5.09 -3.93 16.79
N LEU A 6 4.94 -3.63 15.51
CA LEU A 6 4.97 -2.26 15.03
C LEU A 6 3.73 -1.52 15.55
N PRO A 7 3.88 -0.26 15.97
CA PRO A 7 2.74 0.61 16.22
C PRO A 7 1.89 0.76 14.96
N GLU A 8 0.58 0.66 15.13
CA GLU A 8 -0.39 0.72 14.03
C GLU A 8 -0.24 2.00 13.18
N ALA A 9 0.09 3.13 13.82
CA ALA A 9 0.33 4.40 13.13
C ALA A 9 1.44 4.31 12.06
N ILE A 10 2.52 3.59 12.36
CA ILE A 10 3.63 3.42 11.41
C ILE A 10 3.20 2.54 10.24
N CYS A 11 2.42 1.50 10.52
CA CYS A 11 1.86 0.64 9.48
C CYS A 11 0.96 1.45 8.52
N HIS A 12 0.06 2.27 9.05
CA HIS A 12 -0.80 3.17 8.27
C HIS A 12 0.01 4.18 7.43
N GLU A 13 1.11 4.72 7.98
CA GLU A 13 2.00 5.62 7.22
C GLU A 13 2.66 4.91 6.03
N ILE A 14 3.12 3.67 6.24
CA ILE A 14 3.72 2.84 5.18
C ILE A 14 2.68 2.54 4.10
N GLU A 15 1.47 2.10 4.49
CA GLU A 15 0.38 1.85 3.55
C GLU A 15 0.04 3.11 2.73
N ALA A 16 -0.01 4.28 3.37
CA ALA A 16 -0.26 5.55 2.70
C ALA A 16 0.87 5.94 1.72
N MET A 17 2.14 5.67 2.05
CA MET A 17 3.26 5.89 1.14
C MET A 17 3.19 4.99 -0.08
N ILE A 18 2.86 3.70 0.11
CA ILE A 18 2.66 2.74 -0.98
C ILE A 18 1.49 3.18 -1.87
N ALA A 19 0.38 3.62 -1.27
CA ALA A 19 -0.76 4.16 -2.01
C ALA A 19 -0.39 5.38 -2.85
N LYS A 20 0.36 6.33 -2.28
CA LYS A 20 0.85 7.51 -3.01
C LYS A 20 1.83 7.14 -4.12
N PHE A 21 2.66 6.11 -3.95
CA PHE A 21 3.57 5.67 -4.99
C PHE A 21 2.81 5.22 -6.25
N TRP A 22 1.77 4.40 -6.08
CA TRP A 22 1.02 3.80 -7.18
C TRP A 22 -0.09 4.68 -7.75
N TRP A 23 -0.76 5.47 -6.89
CA TRP A 23 -1.95 6.26 -7.26
C TRP A 23 -1.86 7.74 -6.92
N GLY A 24 -0.73 8.20 -6.38
CA GLY A 24 -0.48 9.63 -6.20
C GLY A 24 -0.27 10.35 -7.53
N SER A 25 -0.43 11.67 -7.52
CA SER A 25 -0.09 12.52 -8.66
C SER A 25 1.36 12.99 -8.58
N LYS A 26 1.99 13.23 -9.73
CA LYS A 26 3.24 13.98 -9.82
C LYS A 26 2.96 15.25 -10.61
N ASN A 27 3.28 16.42 -10.07
CA ASN A 27 3.10 17.72 -10.73
C ASN A 27 1.67 17.98 -11.26
N GLY A 28 0.64 17.52 -10.54
CA GLY A 28 -0.76 17.73 -10.94
C GLY A 28 -1.31 16.70 -11.94
N GLU A 29 -0.47 15.84 -12.50
CA GLU A 29 -0.92 14.74 -13.36
C GLU A 29 -1.26 13.52 -12.51
N ARG A 30 -2.52 13.04 -12.59
CA ARG A 30 -2.92 11.75 -11.99
C ARG A 30 -2.15 10.64 -12.69
N LYS A 31 -1.40 9.84 -11.92
CA LYS A 31 -0.86 8.58 -12.43
C LYS A 31 -2.00 7.68 -12.91
N VAL A 32 -1.76 6.95 -14.00
CA VAL A 32 -2.72 5.98 -14.53
C VAL A 32 -3.00 4.93 -13.46
N HIS A 33 -4.25 4.83 -13.02
CA HIS A 33 -4.70 3.83 -12.05
C HIS A 33 -4.87 2.48 -12.77
N TRP A 34 -3.78 1.74 -13.00
CA TRP A 34 -3.80 0.46 -13.74
C TRP A 34 -4.65 -0.62 -13.07
N LEU A 35 -4.67 -0.64 -11.75
CA LEU A 35 -5.46 -1.55 -10.92
C LEU A 35 -6.10 -0.76 -9.78
N SER A 36 -7.24 -1.22 -9.25
CA SER A 36 -7.85 -0.62 -8.05
C SER A 36 -7.04 -0.97 -6.79
N TRP A 37 -7.09 -0.09 -5.78
CA TRP A 37 -6.46 -0.33 -4.48
C TRP A 37 -6.88 -1.68 -3.90
N ASP A 38 -8.19 -1.99 -3.90
CA ASP A 38 -8.70 -3.25 -3.37
C ASP A 38 -8.16 -4.51 -4.07
N LYS A 39 -7.79 -4.44 -5.35
CA LYS A 39 -7.18 -5.59 -6.05
C LYS A 39 -5.71 -5.74 -5.68
N MET A 40 -4.98 -4.64 -5.59
CA MET A 40 -3.57 -4.62 -5.17
C MET A 40 -3.35 -4.93 -3.70
N ALA A 41 -4.31 -4.57 -2.85
CA ALA A 41 -4.24 -4.77 -1.42
C ALA A 41 -4.40 -6.25 -1.01
N ARG A 42 -4.94 -7.09 -1.90
CA ARG A 42 -5.08 -8.54 -1.68
C ARG A 42 -3.74 -9.23 -1.52
N ALA A 43 -3.74 -10.40 -0.89
CA ALA A 43 -2.56 -11.24 -0.78
C ALA A 43 -1.96 -11.53 -2.17
N LYS A 44 -0.63 -11.74 -2.20
CA LYS A 44 0.08 -12.06 -3.45
C LYS A 44 -0.46 -13.32 -4.13
N GLY A 45 -0.88 -14.32 -3.34
CA GLY A 45 -1.51 -15.55 -3.85
C GLY A 45 -2.88 -15.33 -4.51
N GLU A 46 -3.52 -14.19 -4.25
CA GLU A 46 -4.82 -13.81 -4.82
C GLU A 46 -4.69 -12.79 -5.96
N GLY A 47 -3.47 -12.56 -6.46
CA GLY A 47 -3.20 -11.60 -7.54
C GLY A 47 -3.05 -10.14 -7.10
N GLY A 48 -2.92 -9.88 -5.80
CA GLY A 48 -2.53 -8.58 -5.25
C GLY A 48 -1.04 -8.51 -4.88
N MET A 49 -0.69 -7.56 -4.02
CA MET A 49 0.67 -7.35 -3.51
C MET A 49 0.79 -7.56 -1.99
N GLY A 50 -0.32 -7.70 -1.28
CA GLY A 50 -0.36 -8.02 0.16
C GLY A 50 -0.06 -6.83 1.07
N PHE A 51 -0.36 -5.61 0.63
CA PHE A 51 -0.06 -4.39 1.40
C PHE A 51 -1.07 -4.05 2.50
N ARG A 52 -2.15 -4.82 2.67
CA ARG A 52 -3.22 -4.52 3.63
C ARG A 52 -2.96 -5.23 4.96
N GLY A 53 -2.93 -4.48 6.06
CA GLY A 53 -2.83 -4.99 7.42
C GLY A 53 -1.39 -5.24 7.89
N ILE A 54 -0.46 -4.36 7.51
CA ILE A 54 0.91 -4.33 8.05
C ILE A 54 0.88 -4.04 9.56
#